data_AF-A0A1B8P6U1-F1
#
_entry.id   AF-A0A1B8P6U1-F1
#
_cell.length_a   1.000
_cell.length_b   1.000
_cell.length_c   1.000
_cell.angle_alpha   90.00
_cell.angle_beta   90.00
_cell.angle_gamma   90.00
#
_symmetry.space_group_name_H-M   'P 1'
#
loop_
_entity.id
_entity.type
_entity.pdbx_description
1 polymer ?
#
loop_
_entity_poly.entity_id
_entity_poly.type
_entity_poly.pdbx_seq_one_letter_code
_entity_poly.pdbx_strand_id
1 'polypeptide(L)'
;MFHDPENRILAWLHADPVRCEALELAERLGLADWCLAAGFVRNLVWDRLHGYAHSTPLNDIDLVYFDPDDDSESRDRDLEGYLNSVSRLPWSVKNQARMHERNGDAPYRSTSDAMTYWVERETAVGVRLDGREACRWCLPSA
;
A
#
# COMPACT_ATOMS: atom_id res chain seq x y z
N MET A 1 6.37 21.52 -20.92
CA MET A 1 5.50 20.32 -20.86
C MET A 1 5.35 19.99 -19.38
N PHE A 2 4.24 20.42 -18.77
CA PHE A 2 4.04 20.29 -17.33
C PHE A 2 4.09 18.80 -16.97
N HIS A 3 5.17 18.41 -16.28
CA HIS A 3 5.36 17.05 -15.80
C HIS A 3 4.36 16.85 -14.68
N ASP A 4 3.33 16.06 -14.93
CA ASP A 4 2.46 15.61 -13.86
C ASP A 4 3.28 14.68 -12.94
N PRO A 5 3.58 15.11 -11.69
CA PRO A 5 4.40 14.33 -10.78
C PRO A 5 3.75 12.97 -10.49
N GLU A 6 2.42 12.86 -10.53
CA GLU A 6 1.71 11.60 -10.32
C GLU A 6 2.05 10.60 -11.42
N ASN A 7 1.86 10.98 -12.68
CA ASN A 7 2.22 10.14 -13.84
C ASN A 7 3.68 9.71 -13.83
N ARG A 8 4.59 10.59 -13.36
CA ARG A 8 6.01 10.25 -13.22
C ARG A 8 6.25 9.18 -12.15
N ILE A 9 5.55 9.25 -11.02
CA ILE A 9 5.68 8.23 -9.96
C ILE A 9 5.08 6.91 -10.42
N LEU A 10 3.94 6.92 -11.12
CA LEU A 10 3.38 5.71 -11.71
C LEU A 10 4.37 5.06 -12.70
N ALA A 11 5.01 5.85 -13.56
CA ALA A 11 6.05 5.32 -14.45
C ALA A 11 7.24 4.71 -13.67
N TRP A 12 7.64 5.30 -12.54
CA TRP A 12 8.68 4.74 -11.69
C TRP A 12 8.26 3.45 -10.99
N LEU A 13 6.99 3.32 -10.58
CA LEU A 13 6.43 2.09 -10.03
C LEU A 13 6.49 0.97 -11.07
N HIS A 14 6.03 1.23 -12.29
CA HIS A 14 6.06 0.27 -13.40
C HIS A 14 7.48 -0.13 -13.83
N ALA A 15 8.46 0.75 -13.62
CA ALA A 15 9.87 0.47 -13.93
C ALA A 15 10.61 -0.25 -12.79
N ASP A 16 9.98 -0.47 -11.63
CA ASP A 16 10.54 -1.18 -10.48
C ASP A 16 9.94 -2.59 -10.39
N PRO A 17 10.70 -3.65 -10.75
CA PRO A 17 10.18 -5.01 -10.80
C PRO A 17 9.67 -5.52 -9.45
N VAL A 18 10.31 -5.12 -8.35
CA VAL A 18 9.94 -5.54 -7.00
C VAL A 18 8.59 -4.94 -6.61
N ARG A 19 8.39 -3.66 -6.92
CA ARG A 19 7.12 -2.97 -6.65
C ARG A 19 6.01 -3.44 -7.58
N CYS A 20 6.31 -3.76 -8.83
CA CYS A 20 5.36 -4.40 -9.74
C CYS A 20 4.91 -5.77 -9.21
N GLU A 21 5.85 -6.63 -8.81
CA GLU A 21 5.53 -7.95 -8.23
C GLU A 21 4.61 -7.81 -7.02
N ALA A 22 4.92 -6.87 -6.11
CA ALA A 22 4.09 -6.60 -4.94
C ALA A 22 2.66 -6.18 -5.32
N LEU A 23 2.52 -5.21 -6.24
CA LEU A 23 1.21 -4.74 -6.71
C LEU A 23 0.38 -5.87 -7.33
N GLU A 24 0.99 -6.71 -8.15
CA GLU A 24 0.32 -7.85 -8.77
C GLU A 24 -0.07 -8.94 -7.75
N LEU A 25 0.77 -9.18 -6.74
CA LEU A 25 0.47 -10.12 -5.66
C LEU A 25 -0.71 -9.66 -4.81
N ALA A 26 -0.75 -8.38 -4.45
CA ALA A 26 -1.84 -7.80 -3.68
C ALA A 26 -3.16 -7.81 -4.46
N GLU A 27 -3.15 -7.46 -5.75
CA GLU A 27 -4.35 -7.51 -6.61
C GLU A 27 -4.93 -8.94 -6.71
N ARG A 28 -4.07 -9.97 -6.75
CA ARG A 28 -4.52 -11.38 -6.78
C ARG A 28 -5.29 -11.82 -5.55
N LEU A 29 -5.21 -11.09 -4.44
CA LEU A 29 -5.99 -11.40 -3.24
C LEU A 29 -7.48 -11.07 -3.40
N GLY A 30 -7.85 -10.25 -4.39
CA GLY A 30 -9.25 -9.90 -4.65
C GLY A 30 -9.91 -9.10 -3.53
N LEU A 31 -9.13 -8.32 -2.78
CA LEU A 31 -9.63 -7.43 -1.74
C LEU A 31 -10.40 -6.26 -2.39
N ALA A 32 -11.53 -5.86 -1.82
CA ALA A 32 -12.39 -4.82 -2.41
C ALA A 32 -11.83 -3.41 -2.22
N ASP A 33 -11.28 -3.11 -1.04
CA ASP A 33 -10.67 -1.84 -0.70
C ASP A 33 -9.28 -2.09 -0.10
N TRP A 34 -8.23 -1.81 -0.86
CA TRP A 34 -6.84 -2.08 -0.49
C TRP A 34 -5.87 -1.09 -1.14
N CYS A 35 -4.68 -0.93 -0.54
CA CYS A 35 -3.54 -0.28 -1.17
C CYS A 35 -2.21 -0.71 -0.55
N LEU A 36 -1.12 -0.52 -1.31
CA LEU A 36 0.24 -0.52 -0.78
C LEU A 36 0.63 0.92 -0.44
N ALA A 37 0.98 1.18 0.82
CA ALA A 37 1.14 2.53 1.35
C ALA A 37 2.47 2.75 2.09
N ALA A 38 2.56 3.86 2.85
CA ALA A 38 3.69 4.21 3.71
C ALA A 38 5.03 4.22 2.96
N GLY A 39 5.97 3.35 3.36
CA GLY A 39 7.31 3.28 2.77
C GLY A 39 7.32 2.88 1.30
N PHE A 40 6.26 2.23 0.81
CA PHE A 40 6.22 1.70 -0.54
C PHE A 40 6.39 2.79 -1.61
N VAL A 41 5.57 3.84 -1.54
CA VAL A 41 5.62 4.99 -2.45
C VAL A 41 6.69 6.00 -2.01
N ARG A 42 6.73 6.34 -0.72
CA ARG A 42 7.63 7.37 -0.19
C ARG A 42 9.09 7.07 -0.49
N ASN A 43 9.54 5.83 -0.25
CA ASN A 43 10.94 5.46 -0.48
C ASN A 43 11.28 5.53 -1.98
N LEU A 44 10.36 5.13 -2.88
CA LEU A 44 10.56 5.23 -4.32
C LEU A 44 10.78 6.68 -4.76
N VAL A 45 9.91 7.58 -4.30
CA VAL A 45 10.02 9.01 -4.62
C VAL A 45 11.34 9.56 -4.08
N TRP A 46 11.70 9.22 -2.85
CA TRP A 46 12.94 9.66 -2.23
C TRP A 46 14.18 9.23 -3.01
N ASP A 47 14.28 7.93 -3.34
CA ASP A 47 15.41 7.35 -4.08
C ASP A 47 15.59 8.03 -5.44
N ARG A 48 14.47 8.25 -6.15
CA ARG A 48 14.46 8.85 -7.49
C ARG A 48 14.83 10.33 -7.47
N LEU A 49 14.35 11.09 -6.48
CA LEU A 49 14.68 12.51 -6.34
C LEU A 49 16.13 12.74 -5.91
N HIS A 50 16.72 11.82 -5.15
CA HIS A 50 18.10 11.96 -4.64
C HIS A 50 19.14 11.20 -5.49
N GLY A 51 18.72 10.58 -6.60
CA GLY A 51 19.63 9.96 -7.57
C GLY A 51 20.29 8.68 -7.07
N TYR A 52 19.63 7.92 -6.19
CA TYR A 52 20.14 6.64 -5.71
C TYR A 52 20.21 5.65 -6.89
N ALA A 53 21.37 5.01 -7.06
CA ALA A 53 21.59 4.05 -8.15
C ALA A 53 20.80 2.73 -7.98
N HIS A 54 20.45 2.40 -6.74
CA HIS A 54 19.69 1.22 -6.37
C HIS A 54 18.55 1.61 -5.44
N SER A 55 17.39 0.96 -5.59
CA SER A 55 16.26 1.15 -4.69
C SER A 55 16.67 0.80 -3.26
N THR A 56 16.33 1.67 -2.31
CA THR A 56 16.45 1.38 -0.89
C THR A 56 15.60 0.14 -0.58
N PRO A 57 16.13 -0.87 0.14
CA PRO A 57 15.36 -2.05 0.51
C PRO A 57 14.06 -1.65 1.22
N LEU A 58 12.96 -2.29 0.83
CA LEU A 58 11.70 -2.21 1.57
C LEU A 58 11.90 -3.03 2.85
N ASN A 59 11.82 -2.39 4.02
CA ASN A 59 11.89 -3.11 5.30
C ASN A 59 10.59 -3.90 5.54
N ASP A 60 9.50 -3.33 5.08
CA ASP A 60 8.13 -3.83 5.09
C ASP A 60 7.38 -3.32 3.85
N ILE A 61 6.35 -4.08 3.45
CA ILE A 61 5.34 -3.69 2.47
C ILE A 61 4.00 -3.68 3.19
N ASP A 62 3.54 -2.47 3.53
CA ASP A 62 2.25 -2.26 4.15
C ASP A 62 1.13 -2.46 3.14
N LEU A 63 0.53 -3.65 3.17
CA LEU A 63 -0.74 -3.93 2.53
C LEU A 63 -1.86 -3.61 3.52
N VAL A 64 -2.48 -2.45 3.33
CA VAL A 64 -3.66 -2.06 4.10
C VAL A 64 -4.91 -2.34 3.29
N TYR A 65 -5.92 -2.88 3.94
CA TYR A 65 -7.21 -3.14 3.31
C TYR A 65 -8.35 -2.87 4.26
N PHE A 66 -9.57 -2.70 3.77
CA PHE A 66 -10.75 -2.46 4.59
C PHE A 66 -11.81 -3.51 4.28
N ASP A 67 -12.08 -4.36 5.26
CA ASP A 67 -13.14 -5.37 5.21
C ASP A 67 -13.84 -5.42 6.58
N PRO A 68 -15.02 -4.80 6.73
CA PRO A 68 -15.75 -4.82 7.99
C PRO A 68 -16.52 -6.13 8.23
N ASP A 69 -16.64 -7.00 7.22
CA ASP A 69 -17.37 -8.27 7.34
C ASP A 69 -16.47 -9.38 7.96
N ASP A 70 -15.15 -9.28 7.78
CA ASP A 70 -14.13 -10.11 8.44
C ASP A 70 -12.93 -9.27 8.90
N ASP A 71 -13.07 -8.67 10.08
CA ASP A 71 -12.05 -7.84 10.72
C ASP A 71 -11.06 -8.65 11.59
N SER A 72 -11.13 -9.99 11.52
CA SER A 72 -10.36 -10.86 12.39
C SER A 72 -8.85 -10.76 12.15
N GLU A 73 -8.05 -10.77 13.22
CA GLU A 73 -6.59 -10.82 13.10
C GLU A 73 -6.10 -12.13 12.46
N SER A 74 -6.91 -13.20 12.51
CA SER A 74 -6.65 -14.42 11.74
C SER A 74 -6.65 -14.18 10.24
N ARG A 75 -7.57 -13.36 9.73
CA ARG A 75 -7.65 -13.05 8.30
C ARG A 75 -6.39 -12.32 7.83
N ASP A 76 -5.93 -11.33 8.59
CA ASP A 76 -4.65 -10.65 8.34
C ASP A 76 -3.49 -11.66 8.23
N ARG A 77 -3.38 -12.57 9.21
CA ARG A 77 -2.31 -13.58 9.27
C ARG A 77 -2.39 -14.59 8.12
N ASP A 78 -3.59 -14.99 7.69
CA ASP A 78 -3.77 -15.93 6.59
C ASP A 78 -3.37 -15.29 5.25
N LEU A 79 -3.74 -14.03 5.01
CA LEU A 79 -3.34 -13.27 3.82
C LEU A 79 -1.82 -13.06 3.79
N GLU A 80 -1.23 -12.63 4.91
CA GLU A 80 0.22 -12.46 5.05
C GLU A 80 0.96 -13.79 4.86
N GLY A 81 0.46 -14.87 5.45
CA GLY A 81 1.00 -16.22 5.30
C GLY A 81 0.97 -16.72 3.85
N TYR A 82 -0.13 -16.50 3.14
CA TYR A 82 -0.23 -16.80 1.72
C TYR A 82 0.80 -16.00 0.90
N LEU A 83 0.87 -14.69 1.08
CA LEU A 83 1.81 -13.81 0.38
C LEU A 83 3.27 -14.23 0.62
N ASN A 84 3.62 -14.54 1.87
CA ASN A 84 4.94 -15.04 2.26
C ASN A 84 5.25 -16.44 1.71
N SER A 85 4.23 -17.24 1.38
CA SER A 85 4.43 -18.56 0.75
C SER A 85 4.75 -18.47 -0.75
N VAL A 86 4.33 -17.39 -1.41
CA VAL A 86 4.48 -17.20 -2.86
C VAL A 86 5.55 -16.18 -3.23
N SER A 87 6.02 -15.37 -2.28
CA SER A 87 7.08 -14.38 -2.49
C SER A 87 7.90 -14.16 -1.22
N ARG A 88 9.13 -13.65 -1.38
CA ARG A 88 10.05 -13.32 -0.27
C ARG A 88 9.95 -11.87 0.19
N LEU A 89 8.98 -11.12 -0.33
CA LEU A 89 8.79 -9.73 0.05
C LEU A 89 8.32 -9.62 1.51
N PRO A 90 8.73 -8.55 2.23
CA PRO A 90 8.45 -8.42 3.66
C PRO A 90 7.04 -7.88 3.89
N TRP A 91 6.02 -8.72 3.72
CA TRP A 91 4.62 -8.29 3.85
C TRP A 91 4.23 -7.93 5.29
N SER A 92 3.49 -6.82 5.42
CA SER A 92 2.77 -6.42 6.63
C SER A 92 1.32 -6.18 6.23
N VAL A 93 0.43 -7.12 6.58
CA VAL A 93 -0.98 -7.06 6.18
C VAL A 93 -1.84 -6.58 7.34
N LYS A 94 -2.68 -5.56 7.12
CA LYS A 94 -3.50 -4.95 8.19
C LYS A 94 -4.88 -4.55 7.69
N ASN A 95 -5.92 -5.18 8.23
CA ASN A 95 -7.30 -4.74 8.06
C ASN A 95 -7.58 -3.46 8.85
N GLN A 96 -7.84 -2.38 8.14
CA GLN A 96 -8.17 -1.07 8.69
C GLN A 96 -9.52 -1.08 9.44
N ALA A 97 -10.44 -1.99 9.12
CA ALA A 97 -11.71 -2.10 9.86
C ALA A 97 -11.48 -2.34 11.35
N ARG A 98 -10.45 -3.09 11.73
CA ARG A 98 -10.07 -3.36 13.14
C ARG A 98 -9.09 -2.35 13.72
N MET A 99 -8.22 -1.76 12.90
CA MET A 99 -7.06 -1.00 13.39
C MET A 99 -7.42 0.21 14.26
N HIS A 100 -8.62 0.77 14.10
CA HIS A 100 -9.12 1.87 14.95
C HIS A 100 -9.13 1.50 16.44
N GLU A 101 -9.45 0.25 16.80
CA GLU A 101 -9.48 -0.21 18.20
C GLU A 101 -8.09 -0.20 18.84
N ARG A 102 -7.09 -0.64 18.07
CA ARG A 102 -5.69 -0.64 18.50
C ARG A 102 -5.14 0.77 18.66
N ASN A 103 -5.55 1.68 17.78
CA ASN A 103 -5.06 3.06 17.74
C ASN A 103 -5.81 3.99 18.72
N GLY A 104 -6.99 3.57 19.20
CA GLY A 104 -7.85 4.40 20.04
C GLY A 104 -8.62 5.47 19.24
N ASP A 105 -8.84 5.21 17.95
CA ASP A 105 -9.52 6.11 17.04
C ASP A 105 -11.01 5.79 16.91
N ALA A 106 -11.75 6.68 16.26
CA ALA A 106 -13.11 6.37 15.81
C ALA A 106 -13.07 5.30 14.69
N PRO A 107 -14.10 4.45 14.56
CA PRO A 107 -14.17 3.46 13.48
C PRO A 107 -14.00 4.10 12.11
N TYR A 108 -13.07 3.55 11.32
CA TYR A 108 -12.82 3.99 9.96
C TYR A 108 -13.90 3.46 9.00
N ARG A 109 -14.05 4.13 7.86
CA ARG A 109 -15.08 3.80 6.85
C ARG A 109 -14.52 3.21 5.56
N SER A 110 -13.21 3.32 5.36
CA SER A 110 -12.47 2.83 4.19
C SER A 110 -10.97 2.86 4.47
N THR A 111 -10.15 2.34 3.56
CA THR A 111 -8.69 2.51 3.60
C THR A 111 -8.30 4.00 3.56
N SER A 112 -8.94 4.79 2.69
CA SER A 112 -8.68 6.23 2.57
C SER A 112 -9.05 7.00 3.83
N ASP A 113 -10.14 6.63 4.51
CA ASP A 113 -10.56 7.25 5.77
C ASP A 113 -9.57 6.91 6.89
N ALA A 114 -9.13 5.65 6.97
CA ALA A 114 -8.10 5.22 7.93
C ALA A 114 -6.78 6.00 7.76
N MET A 115 -6.38 6.27 6.52
CA MET A 115 -5.16 7.03 6.23
C MET A 115 -5.23 8.49 6.69
N THR A 116 -6.40 9.05 6.99
CA THR A 116 -6.53 10.41 7.56
C THR A 116 -6.01 10.51 8.99
N TYR A 117 -5.96 9.39 9.71
CA TYR A 117 -5.49 9.29 11.09
C TYR A 117 -3.97 9.08 11.18
N TRP A 118 -3.27 8.92 10.04
CA TRP A 118 -1.83 8.67 10.04
C TRP A 118 -1.06 9.94 10.41
N VAL A 119 -0.04 9.76 11.26
CA VAL A 119 0.73 10.87 11.84
C VAL A 119 1.49 11.67 10.76
N GLU A 120 2.03 10.99 9.75
CA GLU A 120 2.86 11.58 8.70
C GLU A 120 2.10 11.63 7.37
N ARG A 121 1.90 12.83 6.81
CA ARG A 121 1.22 13.00 5.51
C ARG A 121 1.95 12.31 4.37
N GLU A 122 3.27 12.28 4.45
CA GLU A 122 4.17 11.67 3.49
C GLU A 122 4.06 10.14 3.48
N THR A 123 3.55 9.53 4.57
CA THR A 123 3.21 8.10 4.61
C THR A 123 1.80 7.81 4.14
N ALA A 124 0.90 8.79 4.26
CA ALA A 124 -0.49 8.69 3.88
C ALA A 124 -0.67 8.83 2.35
N VAL A 125 0.11 8.09 1.57
CA VAL A 125 0.00 7.95 0.12
C VAL A 125 0.11 6.47 -0.22
N GLY A 126 -0.93 5.92 -0.84
CA GLY A 126 -0.98 4.54 -1.27
C GLY A 126 -1.25 4.41 -2.76
N VAL A 127 -0.95 3.23 -3.28
CA VAL A 127 -1.27 2.84 -4.66
C VAL A 127 -1.87 1.44 -4.70
N ARG A 128 -2.78 1.22 -5.64
CA ARG A 128 -3.34 -0.11 -5.93
C ARG A 128 -3.43 -0.32 -7.44
N LEU A 129 -3.58 -1.57 -7.85
CA LEU A 129 -3.97 -1.86 -9.22
C LEU A 129 -5.49 -1.75 -9.37
N ASP A 130 -5.92 -1.35 -10.56
CA ASP A 130 -7.29 -1.42 -11.04
C ASP A 130 -7.27 -2.28 -12.32
N GLY A 131 -7.42 -3.59 -12.13
CA GLY A 131 -7.16 -4.57 -13.17
C GLY A 131 -5.67 -4.76 -13.45
N ARG A 132 -5.31 -5.36 -14.59
CA ARG A 132 -3.94 -5.87 -14.81
C ARG A 132 -2.86 -4.82 -15.10
N GLU A 133 -3.23 -3.58 -15.43
CA GLU A 133 -2.24 -2.61 -15.95
C GLU A 133 -2.36 -1.18 -15.39
N ALA A 134 -3.52 -0.78 -14.87
CA ALA A 134 -3.70 0.59 -14.41
C ALA A 134 -3.45 0.71 -12.90
N CYS A 135 -2.43 1.49 -12.50
CA CYS A 135 -2.27 1.90 -11.10
C CYS A 135 -3.22 3.07 -10.77
N ARG A 136 -3.83 3.03 -9.58
CA ARG A 136 -4.61 4.13 -9.01
C ARG A 136 -4.05 4.56 -7.66
N TRP A 137 -4.16 5.86 -7.39
CA TRP A 137 -3.83 6.44 -6.10
C TRP A 137 -4.90 6.14 -5.05
N CYS A 138 -4.45 5.83 -3.85
CA CYS A 138 -5.25 5.75 -2.64
C CYS A 138 -4.75 6.86 -1.71
N LEU A 139 -5.51 7.95 -1.64
CA LEU A 139 -5.17 9.14 -0.86
C LEU A 139 -6.15 9.29 0.30
N PRO A 140 -5.76 9.96 1.40
CA PRO A 140 -6.66 10.24 2.51
C PRO A 140 -7.89 10.99 2.03
N SER A 141 -9.07 10.60 2.49
CA SER A 141 -10.29 11.35 2.21
C SER A 141 -10.26 12.71 2.91
N ALA A 142 -10.71 13.75 2.21
CA ALA A 142 -10.79 15.11 2.74
C ALA A 142 -11.91 15.29 3.77
#